data_AF-A0A3P7M363-F1
#
_entry.id   AF-A0A3P7M363-F1
#
_cell.length_a   1.000
_cell.length_b   1.000
_cell.length_c   1.000
_cell.angle_alpha   90.00
_cell.angle_beta   90.00
_cell.angle_gamma   90.00
#
_symmetry.space_group_name_H-M   'P 1'
#
loop_
_entity.id
_entity.type
_entity.pdbx_description
1 polymer ?
#
loop_
_entity_poly.entity_id
_entity_poly.type
_entity_poly.pdbx_seq_one_letter_code
_entity_poly.pdbx_strand_id
1 'polypeptide(L)'
;MHCTLLLINYIKVKSKFPYTGALYGLYDFFTCRVEPKESTEFGFLFPSPTTSRNCSDSIRFQGDQMVLDAVLSTDGIEPLYFITPDDLTYQAKCPIVSKKKIENGNKVEPEKE
;
A
#
# COMPACT_ATOMS: atom_id res chain seq x y z
N MET A 1 -8.99 -3.38 -0.12
CA MET A 1 -7.96 -2.31 -0.24
C MET A 1 -8.69 -1.00 -0.47
N HIS A 2 -8.38 0.03 0.30
CA HIS A 2 -9.03 1.34 0.19
C HIS A 2 -7.93 2.38 -0.06
N CYS A 3 -7.91 3.00 -1.24
CA CYS A 3 -6.96 4.04 -1.59
C CYS A 3 -7.62 5.40 -1.44
N THR A 4 -7.22 6.15 -0.42
CA THR A 4 -7.74 7.50 -0.15
C THR A 4 -6.86 8.52 -0.88
N LEU A 5 -7.39 9.73 -1.12
CA LEU A 5 -6.82 10.86 -1.89
C LEU A 5 -5.35 11.26 -1.59
N LEU A 6 -4.70 10.64 -0.60
CA LEU A 6 -3.34 10.89 -0.12
C LEU A 6 -2.30 9.82 -0.56
N LEU A 7 -2.65 8.93 -1.51
CA LEU A 7 -1.76 7.86 -2.01
C LEU A 7 -1.29 6.93 -0.88
N ILE A 8 -2.21 6.26 -0.19
CA ILE A 8 -1.86 5.38 0.92
C ILE A 8 -2.45 3.99 0.64
N ASN A 9 -1.62 2.96 0.69
CA ASN A 9 -2.05 1.57 0.57
C ASN A 9 -2.29 0.99 1.98
N TYR A 10 -3.54 0.62 2.30
CA TYR A 10 -3.85 -0.09 3.54
C TYR A 10 -4.12 -1.57 3.26
N ILE A 11 -3.26 -2.43 3.83
CA ILE A 11 -3.45 -3.89 3.80
C ILE A 11 -4.07 -4.30 5.13
N LYS A 12 -5.18 -5.02 5.05
CA LYS A 12 -5.89 -5.58 6.20
C LYS A 12 -5.81 -7.09 6.13
N VAL A 13 -5.29 -7.70 7.18
CA VAL A 13 -5.15 -9.15 7.33
C VAL A 13 -6.17 -9.62 8.37
N LYS A 14 -6.92 -10.65 8.01
CA LYS A 14 -7.84 -11.36 8.90
C LYS A 14 -7.51 -12.84 8.86
N SER A 15 -7.15 -13.40 10.01
CA SER A 15 -6.82 -14.80 10.19
C SER A 15 -7.86 -15.48 11.07
N LYS A 16 -8.08 -16.78 10.83
CA LYS A 16 -8.90 -17.63 11.72
C LYS A 16 -8.17 -17.98 13.02
N PHE A 17 -6.84 -17.93 13.01
CA PHE A 17 -5.98 -18.26 14.15
C PHE A 17 -5.13 -17.05 14.54
N PRO A 18 -4.73 -16.91 15.83
CA PRO A 18 -3.80 -15.87 16.26
C PRO A 18 -2.54 -15.94 15.42
N TYR A 19 -2.21 -14.85 14.74
CA TYR A 19 -1.07 -14.79 13.85
C TYR A 19 0.15 -14.22 14.58
N THR A 20 1.28 -14.90 14.40
CA THR A 20 2.59 -14.57 14.96
C THR A 20 3.61 -14.58 13.82
N GLY A 21 3.96 -13.40 13.32
CA GLY A 21 4.82 -13.22 12.15
C GLY A 21 4.99 -11.74 11.83
N ALA A 22 5.29 -11.42 10.57
CA ALA A 22 5.42 -10.05 10.11
C ALA A 22 4.69 -9.79 8.79
N LEU A 23 4.15 -8.58 8.65
CA LEU A 23 3.72 -8.02 7.36
C LEU A 23 4.66 -6.87 7.02
N TYR A 24 5.29 -6.93 5.85
CA TYR A 24 6.31 -5.96 5.45
C TYR A 24 6.36 -5.70 3.95
N GLY A 25 7.00 -4.59 3.56
CA GLY A 25 7.29 -4.28 2.16
C GLY A 25 8.44 -5.13 1.63
N LEU A 26 8.27 -5.72 0.44
CA LEU A 26 9.19 -6.72 -0.14
C LEU A 26 10.65 -6.24 -0.22
N TYR A 27 10.88 -4.95 -0.44
CA TYR A 27 12.21 -4.36 -0.62
C TYR A 27 12.61 -3.40 0.51
N ASP A 28 11.81 -3.26 1.56
CA ASP A 28 12.04 -2.27 2.63
C ASP A 28 11.60 -2.78 4.01
N PHE A 29 12.11 -3.95 4.42
CA PHE A 29 11.71 -4.58 5.68
C PHE A 29 11.94 -3.69 6.90
N PHE A 30 13.09 -3.00 6.98
CA PHE A 30 13.50 -2.27 8.18
C PHE A 30 12.60 -1.08 8.50
N THR A 31 12.11 -0.38 7.47
CA THR A 31 11.30 0.83 7.68
C THR A 31 9.81 0.60 7.39
N CYS A 32 9.45 -0.56 6.85
CA CYS A 32 8.11 -0.85 6.35
C CYS A 32 7.57 -2.20 6.87
N ARG A 33 7.31 -2.30 8.17
CA ARG A 33 6.82 -3.55 8.79
C ARG A 33 5.87 -3.35 9.95
N VAL A 34 5.07 -4.40 10.19
CA VAL A 34 4.34 -4.61 11.44
C VAL A 34 4.52 -6.05 11.90
N GLU A 35 4.71 -6.23 13.20
CA GLU A 35 4.84 -7.53 13.87
C GLU A 35 3.67 -7.70 14.84
N PRO A 36 2.50 -8.16 14.36
CA PRO A 36 1.37 -8.47 15.23
C PRO A 36 1.75 -9.60 16.20
N LYS A 37 1.37 -9.42 17.47
CA LYS A 37 1.53 -10.43 18.52
C LYS A 37 0.19 -11.05 18.82
N GLU A 38 -0.01 -12.29 18.39
CA GLU A 38 -1.21 -13.10 18.64
C GLU A 38 -2.52 -12.41 18.22
N SER A 39 -2.48 -11.61 17.15
CA SER A 39 -3.68 -10.95 16.64
C SER A 39 -4.34 -11.77 15.53
N THR A 40 -5.67 -11.85 15.56
CA THR A 40 -6.47 -12.44 14.47
C THR A 40 -6.84 -11.39 13.41
N GLU A 41 -6.71 -10.10 13.72
CA GLU A 41 -6.98 -8.99 12.81
C GLU A 41 -5.95 -7.89 13.01
N PHE A 42 -5.25 -7.53 11.94
CA PHE A 42 -4.32 -6.42 11.95
C PHE A 42 -4.29 -5.77 10.57
N GLY A 43 -3.70 -4.59 10.49
CA GLY A 43 -3.47 -3.94 9.22
C GLY A 43 -2.28 -3.02 9.30
N PHE A 44 -1.70 -2.78 8.13
CA PHE A 44 -0.56 -1.89 8.00
C PHE A 44 -0.83 -0.87 6.90
N LEU A 45 -0.43 0.36 7.20
CA LEU A 45 -0.55 1.49 6.32
C LEU A 45 0.80 1.73 5.68
N PHE A 46 0.87 1.51 4.37
CA PHE A 46 2.04 1.75 3.56
C PHE A 46 1.96 3.19 3.03
N PRO A 47 2.76 4.13 3.56
CA PRO A 47 2.77 5.51 3.10
C PRO A 47 3.31 5.58 1.67
N SER A 48 2.74 6.47 0.84
CA SER A 48 3.31 6.71 -0.49
C SER A 48 4.72 7.30 -0.39
N PRO A 49 5.61 6.95 -1.35
CA PRO A 49 6.91 7.58 -1.50
C PRO A 49 6.84 9.11 -1.66
N THR A 50 5.70 9.66 -2.09
CA THR A 50 5.48 11.12 -2.16
C THR A 50 5.35 11.79 -0.79
N THR A 51 4.95 11.02 0.23
CA THR A 51 4.67 11.53 1.58
C THR A 51 5.81 11.16 2.55
N SER A 52 6.49 10.04 2.33
CA SER A 52 7.66 9.64 3.13
C SER A 52 8.64 8.78 2.35
N ARG A 53 9.92 8.82 2.70
CA ARG A 53 10.93 7.86 2.18
C ARG A 53 10.76 6.44 2.75
N ASN A 54 10.01 6.28 3.83
CA ASN A 54 9.72 4.97 4.41
C ASN A 54 8.83 4.17 3.45
N CYS A 55 9.09 2.88 3.27
CA CYS A 55 8.39 1.98 2.33
C CYS A 55 8.60 2.26 0.84
N SER A 56 9.47 3.22 0.47
CA SER A 56 9.55 3.72 -0.91
C SER A 56 10.01 2.64 -1.90
N ASP A 57 10.96 1.80 -1.50
CA ASP A 57 11.53 0.79 -2.41
C ASP A 57 10.55 -0.36 -2.71
N SER A 58 9.55 -0.54 -1.85
CA SER A 58 8.48 -1.52 -2.03
C SER A 58 7.32 -1.00 -2.88
N ILE A 59 7.31 0.30 -3.22
CA ILE A 59 6.25 0.97 -3.97
C ILE A 59 6.80 1.47 -5.31
N ARG A 60 6.20 1.01 -6.40
CA ARG A 60 6.62 1.36 -7.77
C ARG A 60 5.50 2.08 -8.51
N PHE A 61 5.88 3.03 -9.35
CA PHE A 61 4.96 3.70 -10.27
C PHE A 61 4.97 2.98 -11.62
N GLN A 62 3.81 2.47 -12.05
CA GLN A 62 3.60 1.86 -13.36
C GLN A 62 2.52 2.67 -14.10
N GLY A 63 2.96 3.65 -14.90
CA GLY A 63 2.05 4.56 -15.61
C GLY A 63 1.21 5.38 -14.64
N ASP A 64 -0.11 5.23 -14.69
CA ASP A 64 -1.08 5.85 -13.79
C ASP A 64 -1.41 4.98 -12.57
N GLN A 65 -0.62 3.94 -12.30
CA GLN A 65 -0.81 3.04 -11.17
C GLN A 65 0.39 3.08 -10.21
N MET A 66 0.07 3.04 -8.92
CA MET A 66 1.01 2.76 -7.84
C MET A 66 0.87 1.27 -7.49
N VAL A 67 1.99 0.55 -7.48
CA VAL A 67 2.06 -0.88 -7.20
C VAL A 67 2.89 -1.10 -5.95
N LEU A 68 2.33 -1.78 -4.95
CA LEU A 68 3.02 -2.16 -3.72
C LEU A 68 3.18 -3.68 -3.71
N ASP A 69 4.41 -4.16 -3.53
CA ASP A 69 4.69 -5.56 -3.25
C ASP A 69 4.94 -5.73 -1.75
N ALA A 70 4.11 -6.56 -1.09
CA ALA A 70 4.18 -6.82 0.35
C ALA A 70 4.25 -8.32 0.63
N VAL A 71 4.92 -8.69 1.71
CA VAL A 71 5.06 -10.07 2.17
C VAL A 71 4.40 -10.23 3.53
N LEU A 72 3.64 -11.31 3.68
CA LEU A 72 3.09 -11.78 4.93
C LEU A 72 3.83 -13.05 5.32
N SER A 73 4.71 -12.97 6.32
CA SER A 73 5.51 -14.10 6.78
C SER A 73 4.69 -15.03 7.68
N THR A 74 4.52 -16.30 7.34
CA THR A 74 3.59 -17.19 8.09
C THR A 74 4.27 -18.27 8.91
N ASP A 75 5.55 -18.50 8.68
CA ASP A 75 6.33 -19.59 9.28
C ASP A 75 7.07 -19.19 10.57
N GLY A 76 7.13 -17.90 10.88
CA GLY A 76 7.75 -17.38 12.10
C GLY A 76 9.27 -17.56 12.14
N ILE A 77 9.94 -17.70 10.99
CA ILE A 77 11.39 -17.86 10.95
C ILE A 77 12.07 -16.57 11.40
N GLU A 78 12.85 -16.66 12.48
CA GLU A 78 13.70 -15.57 12.92
C GLU A 78 15.06 -15.61 12.21
N PRO A 79 15.52 -14.49 11.65
CA PRO A 79 14.86 -13.19 11.70
C PRO A 79 13.81 -13.02 10.58
N LEU A 80 12.69 -12.36 10.90
CA LEU A 80 11.47 -12.26 10.07
C LEU A 80 11.62 -11.53 8.72
N TYR A 81 12.85 -11.18 8.32
CA TYR A 81 13.19 -10.50 7.07
C TYR A 81 13.67 -11.43 5.95
N PHE A 82 13.65 -12.74 6.18
CA PHE A 82 13.82 -13.72 5.12
C PHE A 82 12.46 -14.14 4.58
N ILE A 83 12.36 -14.20 3.25
CA ILE A 83 11.18 -14.70 2.58
C ILE A 83 11.38 -16.19 2.36
N THR A 84 10.40 -16.97 2.78
CA THR A 84 10.42 -18.42 2.61
C THR A 84 9.36 -18.87 1.62
N PRO A 85 9.41 -20.13 1.14
CA PRO A 85 8.37 -20.69 0.28
C PRO A 85 6.97 -20.70 0.91
N ASP A 86 6.88 -20.65 2.24
CA ASP A 86 5.61 -20.64 3.00
C ASP A 86 5.03 -19.22 3.17
N ASP A 87 5.77 -18.19 2.78
CA ASP A 87 5.32 -16.81 2.88
C ASP A 87 4.39 -16.40 1.73
N LEU A 88 3.41 -15.57 2.07
CA LEU A 88 2.44 -15.07 1.10
C LEU A 88 2.87 -13.69 0.59
N THR A 89 3.10 -13.58 -0.71
CA THR A 89 3.37 -12.29 -1.37
C THR A 89 2.09 -11.73 -1.97
N TYR A 90 1.81 -10.45 -1.67
CA TYR A 90 0.66 -9.71 -2.17
C TYR A 90 1.12 -8.53 -3.00
N GLN A 91 0.44 -8.30 -4.12
CA GLN A 91 0.60 -7.09 -4.92
C GLN A 91 -0.65 -6.23 -4.81
N ALA A 92 -0.52 -5.05 -4.23
CA ALA A 92 -1.57 -4.03 -4.19
C ALA A 92 -1.40 -3.08 -5.38
N LYS A 93 -2.50 -2.72 -6.04
CA LYS A 93 -2.51 -1.71 -7.11
C LYS A 93 -3.48 -0.59 -6.76
N CYS A 94 -3.01 0.64 -6.87
CA CYS A 94 -3.82 1.84 -6.66
C CYS A 94 -3.71 2.79 -7.85
N PRO A 95 -4.83 3.21 -8.45
CA PRO A 95 -4.80 4.22 -9.50
C PRO A 95 -4.43 5.59 -8.91
N ILE A 96 -3.56 6.30 -9.60
CA ILE A 96 -3.15 7.66 -9.30
C ILE A 96 -4.18 8.57 -9.95
N VAL A 97 -5.18 8.98 -9.17
CA VAL A 97 -6.21 9.90 -9.67
C VAL A 97 -5.56 11.26 -9.88
N SER A 98 -5.08 11.50 -11.11
CA SER A 98 -4.63 12.81 -11.55
C SER A 98 -5.85 13.73 -11.57
N LYS A 99 -6.00 14.62 -10.59
CA LYS A 99 -7.00 15.71 -10.66
C LYS A 99 -6.59 16.71 -11.75
N LYS A 100 -6.76 16.37 -13.03
CA LYS A 100 -6.86 17.33 -14.14
C LYS A 100 -7.67 16.74 -15.30
N LYS A 101 -8.98 16.99 -15.29
CA LYS A 101 -9.81 17.31 -16.48
C LYS A 101 -11.10 17.99 -16.01
N ILE A 102 -11.02 19.29 -15.79
CA ILE A 102 -12.13 20.21 -16.12
C ILE A 102 -11.52 21.21 -17.08
N GLU A 103 -11.48 20.87 -18.36
CA GLU A 103 -11.43 21.85 -19.44
C GLU A 103 -12.24 21.33 -20.63
N ASN A 104 -12.92 22.29 -21.26
CA ASN A 104 -13.86 22.24 -22.37
C ASN A 104 -15.29 21.82 -21.95
N GLY A 105 -16.30 22.67 -21.97
CA GLY A 105 -16.43 24.03 -22.48
C GLY A 105 -17.88 24.21 -22.90
N ASN A 106 -18.58 25.19 -22.34
CA ASN A 106 -19.79 25.73 -22.95
C ASN A 106 -19.67 27.25 -22.91
N LYS A 107 -19.51 27.81 -24.10
CA LYS A 107 -19.72 29.24 -24.37
C LYS A 107 -21.19 29.56 -24.07
N VAL A 108 -21.43 30.59 -23.27
CA VAL A 108 -22.59 31.49 -23.43
C VAL A 108 -22.08 32.91 -23.18
N GLU A 109 -22.48 33.82 -24.06
CA GLU A 109 -22.09 35.23 -24.21
C GLU A 109 -22.26 36.11 -22.96
N PRO A 110 -21.60 37.29 -22.92
CA PRO A 110 -21.83 38.29 -21.90
C PRO A 110 -23.12 39.08 -22.17
N GLU A 111 -24.05 39.08 -21.21
CA GLU A 111 -25.03 40.18 -21.11
C GLU A 111 -24.29 41.43 -20.64
N LYS A 112 -24.30 42.46 -21.50
CA LYS A 112 -24.02 43.84 -21.11
C LYS A 112 -25.30 44.45 -20.53
N GLU A 113 -25.08 45.40 -19.62
CA GLU A 113 -26.02 46.41 -19.12
C GLU A 113 -27.02 46.94 -20.16
#